data_AF-A0A6B0X111-F1
#
_entry.id   AF-A0A6B0X111-F1
#
_cell.length_a   1.000
_cell.length_b   1.000
_cell.length_c   1.000
_cell.angle_alpha   90.00
_cell.angle_beta   90.00
_cell.angle_gamma   90.00
#
_symmetry.space_group_name_H-M   'P 1'
#
loop_
_entity.id
_entity.type
_entity.pdbx_description
1 polymer ?
#
loop_
_entity_poly.entity_id
_entity_poly.type
_entity_poly.pdbx_seq_one_letter_code
_entity_poly.pdbx_strand_id
1 'polypeptide(L)' 'MADSVFKVNGVEIHTDPGSLSAEEILKLAKEKGAIPGNPEEYILIGDKEKYERNDSVNLAEDNLFITIPDKPTQVA' A
#
# COMPACT_ATOMS: atom_id res chain seq x y z
N MET A 1 4.17 -8.81 21.09
CA MET A 1 4.48 -7.81 20.05
C MET A 1 3.13 -7.48 19.44
N ALA A 2 2.73 -6.21 19.36
CA ALA A 2 1.41 -5.87 18.82
C ALA A 2 1.50 -5.89 17.30
N ASP A 3 0.66 -6.67 16.62
CA ASP A 3 0.60 -6.70 15.16
C ASP A 3 0.21 -5.31 14.63
N SER A 4 0.85 -4.88 13.54
CA SER A 4 0.43 -3.67 12.81
C SER A 4 -0.68 -4.04 11.83
N VAL A 5 -1.76 -3.28 11.86
CA VAL A 5 -2.92 -3.48 10.98
C VAL A 5 -3.17 -2.22 10.17
N PHE A 6 -3.24 -2.38 8.86
CA PHE A 6 -3.56 -1.30 7.93
C PHE A 6 -4.50 -1.78 6.82
N LYS A 7 -5.13 -0.84 6.11
CA LYS A 7 -6.07 -1.14 5.03
C LYS A 7 -5.57 -0.57 3.71
N VAL A 8 -5.66 -1.37 2.65
CA VAL A 8 -5.34 -0.95 1.28
C VAL A 8 -6.55 -1.21 0.40
N ASN A 9 -7.10 -0.19 -0.25
CA ASN A 9 -8.34 -0.29 -1.05
C ASN A 9 -9.51 -0.98 -0.29
N GLY A 10 -9.57 -0.80 1.04
CA GLY A 10 -10.57 -1.44 1.90
C GLY A 10 -10.25 -2.89 2.32
N VAL A 11 -9.17 -3.49 1.82
CA VAL A 11 -8.68 -4.82 2.27
C VAL A 11 -7.78 -4.64 3.48
N GLU A 12 -8.07 -5.36 4.56
CA GLU A 12 -7.28 -5.32 5.79
C GLU A 12 -6.06 -6.25 5.71
N ILE A 13 -4.89 -5.72 6.06
CA ILE A 13 -3.60 -6.38 5.99
C ILE A 13 -2.95 -6.33 7.37
N HIS A 14 -2.53 -7.51 7.83
CA HIS A 14 -1.87 -7.73 9.12
C HIS A 14 -0.40 -8.01 8.85
N THR A 15 0.48 -7.30 9.55
CA THR A 15 1.94 -7.41 9.39
C THR A 15 2.62 -7.27 10.75
N ASP A 16 3.89 -7.69 10.81
CA ASP A 16 4.71 -7.51 11.99
C ASP A 16 4.87 -6.00 12.32
N PRO A 17 4.94 -5.64 13.61
CA PRO A 17 5.16 -4.25 14.01
C PRO A 17 6.48 -3.69 13.47
N GLY A 18 6.39 -2.64 12.64
CA GLY A 18 7.54 -1.96 12.08
C GLY A 18 7.15 -0.83 11.12
N SER A 19 8.17 -0.14 10.60
CA SER A 19 8.01 0.75 9.44
C SER A 19 8.13 -0.10 8.18
N LEU A 20 7.16 0.01 7.28
CA LEU A 20 7.24 -0.60 5.95
C LEU A 20 7.55 0.47 4.92
N SER A 21 8.22 0.09 3.84
CA SER A 21 8.28 0.94 2.66
C SER A 21 6.94 0.91 1.91
N ALA A 22 6.64 1.96 1.16
CA ALA A 22 5.44 1.99 0.32
C ALA A 22 5.42 0.83 -0.71
N GLU A 23 6.58 0.44 -1.24
CA GLU A 23 6.70 -0.73 -2.11
C GLU A 23 6.30 -2.05 -1.40
N GLU A 24 6.73 -2.24 -0.15
CA GLU A 24 6.33 -3.41 0.64
C GLU A 24 4.82 -3.43 0.89
N ILE A 25 4.23 -2.28 1.19
CA ILE A 25 2.77 -2.15 1.34
C ILE A 25 2.06 -2.53 0.04
N LEU A 26 2.54 -2.08 -1.13
CA LEU A 26 1.98 -2.43 -2.43
C LEU A 26 2.15 -3.93 -2.75
N LYS A 27 3.28 -4.54 -2.36
CA LYS A 27 3.50 -6.00 -2.50
C LYS A 27 2.51 -6.79 -1.64
N LEU A 28 2.38 -6.44 -0.37
CA LEU A 28 1.40 -7.05 0.54
C LEU A 28 -0.04 -6.86 0.02
N ALA A 29 -0.34 -5.68 -0.51
CA ALA A 29 -1.64 -5.40 -1.14
C ALA A 29 -1.92 -6.35 -2.30
N LYS A 30 -0.93 -6.64 -3.16
CA LYS A 30 -1.07 -7.64 -4.23
C LYS A 30 -1.27 -9.04 -3.67
N GLU A 31 -0.48 -9.46 -2.69
CA GLU A 31 -0.59 -10.79 -2.08
C GLU A 31 -1.97 -11.02 -1.43
N LYS A 32 -2.58 -9.97 -0.87
CA LYS A 32 -3.91 -10.00 -0.29
C LYS A 32 -5.04 -9.74 -1.29
N GLY A 33 -4.72 -9.52 -2.56
CA GLY A 33 -5.70 -9.26 -3.62
C GLY A 33 -6.36 -7.88 -3.57
N ALA A 34 -5.75 -6.91 -2.86
CA ALA A 34 -6.20 -5.52 -2.82
C ALA A 34 -5.93 -4.76 -4.12
N ILE A 35 -4.96 -5.23 -4.93
CA ILE A 35 -4.69 -4.70 -6.27
C ILE A 35 -4.67 -5.83 -7.31
N PRO A 36 -5.18 -5.59 -8.54
CA PRO A 36 -5.24 -6.61 -9.58
C PRO A 36 -3.96 -6.76 -10.41
N GLY A 37 -3.06 -5.77 -10.40
CA GLY A 37 -1.86 -5.73 -11.25
C GLY A 37 -0.54 -5.89 -10.49
N ASN A 38 0.57 -5.51 -11.14
CA ASN A 38 1.88 -5.54 -10.49
C ASN A 38 2.05 -4.34 -9.56
N PRO A 39 2.64 -4.49 -8.35
CA PRO A 39 2.75 -3.42 -7.37
C PRO A 39 3.47 -2.18 -7.93
N GLU A 40 4.43 -2.43 -8.81
CA GLU A 40 5.22 -1.42 -9.51
C GLU A 40 4.38 -0.49 -10.40
N GLU A 41 3.23 -0.94 -10.86
CA GLU A 41 2.35 -0.15 -11.73
C GLU A 41 1.39 0.72 -10.93
N TYR A 42 1.51 0.75 -9.60
CA TYR A 42 0.64 1.49 -8.71
C TYR A 42 1.44 2.47 -7.84
N ILE A 43 0.79 3.60 -7.55
CA ILE A 43 1.18 4.58 -6.56
C ILE A 43 0.41 4.28 -5.28
N LEU A 44 1.09 4.37 -4.14
CA LEU A 44 0.46 4.34 -2.82
C LEU A 44 0.10 5.76 -2.37
N ILE A 45 -1.13 5.96 -1.93
CA ILE A 45 -1.60 7.22 -1.34
C ILE A 45 -2.17 6.90 0.02
N GLY A 46 -1.59 7.50 1.07
CA GLY A 46 -2.14 7.44 2.42
C GLY A 46 -3.10 8.59 2.68
N ASP A 47 -3.52 8.74 3.93
CA ASP A 47 -4.49 9.77 4.33
C ASP A 47 -3.90 11.19 4.19
N LYS A 48 -2.58 11.32 4.36
CA LYS A 48 -1.90 12.62 4.40
C LYS A 48 -1.18 12.98 3.10
N GLU A 49 -0.57 12.00 2.43
CA GLU A 49 0.29 12.25 1.28
C GLU A 49 0.40 11.06 0.32
N LYS A 50 0.93 11.36 -0.87
CA LYS A 50 1.35 10.35 -1.84
C LYS A 50 2.74 9.86 -1.43
N TYR A 51 2.90 8.55 -1.30
CA TYR A 51 4.19 7.93 -0.99
C TYR A 51 4.90 7.50 -2.27
N GLU A 52 6.19 7.83 -2.37
CA GLU A 52 7.09 7.20 -3.33
C GLU A 52 7.44 5.79 -2.87
N ARG A 53 7.86 4.91 -3.80
CA ARG A 53 8.09 3.48 -3.49
C ARG A 53 9.07 3.22 -2.34
N ASN A 54 10.10 4.06 -2.22
CA ASN A 54 11.13 3.93 -1.20
C ASN A 54 10.80 4.70 0.09
N ASP A 55 9.66 5.39 0.14
CA ASP A 55 9.27 6.15 1.32
C ASP A 55 8.93 5.19 2.47
N SER A 56 9.42 5.54 3.65
CA SER A 56 9.09 4.81 4.87
C SER A 56 7.73 5.28 5.38
N VAL A 57 6.83 4.33 5.52
CA VAL A 57 5.47 4.53 5.99
C VAL A 57 5.37 4.10 7.45
N ASN A 58 4.94 5.04 8.29
CA ASN A 58 4.68 4.78 9.69
C ASN A 58 3.24 4.29 9.88
N LEU A 59 3.06 2.96 9.95
CA LEU A 59 1.74 2.33 10.10
C LEU A 59 0.98 2.72 11.39
N ALA A 60 1.67 3.29 12.38
CA ALA A 60 1.04 3.79 13.60
C ALA A 60 0.37 5.16 13.39
N GLU A 61 0.84 5.94 12.41
CA GLU A 61 0.31 7.27 12.09
C GLU A 61 -0.58 7.28 10.85
N ASP A 62 -0.32 6.39 9.89
CA ASP A 62 -1.11 6.21 8.68
C ASP A 62 -1.41 4.73 8.47
N ASN A 63 -2.69 4.37 8.51
CA ASN A 63 -3.14 2.97 8.43
C ASN A 63 -4.20 2.76 7.34
N LEU A 64 -4.45 3.76 6.51
CA LEU A 64 -5.47 3.77 5.46
C LEU A 64 -4.84 4.22 4.16
N PHE A 65 -4.77 3.29 3.21
CA PHE A 65 -4.14 3.52 1.93
C PHE A 65 -5.09 3.20 0.78
N ILE A 66 -4.92 3.94 -0.30
CA ILE A 66 -5.48 3.64 -1.60
C ILE A 66 -4.34 3.49 -2.61
N THR A 67 -4.54 2.64 -3.60
CA THR A 67 -3.57 2.47 -4.69
C THR A 67 -4.16 2.99 -5.98
N ILE A 68 -3.40 3.79 -6.72
CA ILE A 68 -3.81 4.30 -8.02
C ILE A 68 -2.86 3.76 -9.09
N PRO A 69 -3.34 3.25 -10.23
CA PRO A 69 -2.46 2.89 -11.34
C PRO A 69 -1.64 4.10 -11.81
N ASP A 70 -0.31 3.96 -11.82
CA ASP A 70 0.64 5.00 -12.28
C ASP A 70 0.60 5.15 -13.80
N LYS A 71 0.30 4.06 -14.51
CA LYS A 71 0.06 4.09 -15.94
C LYS A 71 -1.43 4.24 -16.23
N PRO A 72 -1.83 5.11 -17.18
CA PRO A 72 -3.20 5.10 -17.67
C PRO A 72 -3.50 3.70 -18.22
N THR A 73 -4.61 3.11 -17.79
CA THR A 73 -5.10 1.85 -18.36
C THR A 73 -5.21 2.05 -19.87
N GLN A 74 -4.39 1.35 -20.64
CA GLN A 74 -4.49 1.40 -22.10
C GLN A 74 -5.81 0.71 -22.45
N VAL A 75 -6.85 1.49 -22.70
CA VAL A 75 -8.10 1.00 -23.27
C VAL A 75 -7.75 0.48 -24.67
N ALA A 76 -7.75 -0.84 -24.79
CA ALA A 76 -7.52 -1.57 -26.05
C ALA A 76 -8.71 -1.41 -27.00
#